data_AF-A0A2G9MFM3-F1
#
_entry.id   AF-A0A2G9MFM3-F1
#
_cell.length_a   1.000
_cell.length_b   1.000
_cell.length_c   1.000
_cell.angle_alpha   90.00
_cell.angle_beta   90.00
_cell.angle_gamma   90.00
#
_symmetry.space_group_name_H-M   'P 1'
#
loop_
_entity.id
_entity.type
_entity.pdbx_description
1 polymer ?
#
loop_
_entity_poly.entity_id
_entity_poly.type
_entity_poly.pdbx_seq_one_letter_code
_entity_poly.pdbx_strand_id
1 'polypeptide(L)'
;MNYANLEILGITAPIGIKKYHDDGFVESLKGHIIKLNRLYDCECYNYIRVNELSMGKCASIYLNCHIFYIKQSIETENILVRAHEETHALDIFNQLDALAERLLEEQRIKINFKEIDESEVIASIGSLYALHARGIPQSEIELLCKMYGDGDSSTTAKKIYEQSKLSRKRSF
;
A
#
# COMPACT_ATOMS: atom_id res chain seq x y z
N MET A 1 15.95 16.19 -7.96
CA MET A 1 15.05 15.52 -6.99
C MET A 1 14.08 14.70 -7.82
N ASN A 2 14.03 13.39 -7.61
CA ASN A 2 13.16 12.49 -8.37
C ASN A 2 11.81 12.38 -7.64
N TYR A 3 10.75 12.03 -8.37
CA TYR A 3 9.41 11.87 -7.84
C TYR A 3 8.81 10.53 -8.29
N ALA A 4 7.95 9.96 -7.45
CA ALA A 4 7.11 8.82 -7.75
C ALA A 4 5.66 9.30 -7.91
N ASN A 5 5.00 8.86 -8.96
CA ASN A 5 3.56 9.01 -9.10
C ASN A 5 2.90 7.70 -8.62
N LEU A 6 2.26 7.77 -7.46
CA LEU A 6 1.47 6.71 -6.84
C LEU A 6 0.02 6.94 -7.28
N GLU A 7 -0.30 6.38 -8.46
CA GLU A 7 -1.52 6.69 -9.20
C GLU A 7 -2.77 6.26 -8.44
N ILE A 8 -2.75 5.08 -7.82
CA ILE A 8 -3.94 4.59 -7.11
C ILE A 8 -4.20 5.40 -5.85
N LEU A 9 -3.15 5.89 -5.17
CA LEU A 9 -3.27 6.78 -4.03
C LEU A 9 -3.54 8.24 -4.41
N GLY A 10 -3.28 8.64 -5.67
CA GLY A 10 -3.38 10.03 -6.12
C GLY A 10 -2.29 10.92 -5.51
N ILE A 11 -1.11 10.34 -5.22
CA ILE A 11 0.00 11.01 -4.53
C ILE A 11 1.20 11.11 -5.47
N THR A 12 1.76 12.32 -5.59
CA THR A 12 3.09 12.50 -6.17
C THR A 12 4.04 12.88 -5.04
N ALA A 13 5.00 12.00 -4.76
CA ALA A 13 5.90 12.14 -3.62
C ALA A 13 7.37 12.18 -4.07
N PRO A 14 8.22 12.97 -3.41
CA PRO A 14 9.65 12.92 -3.69
C PRO A 14 10.22 11.59 -3.25
N ILE A 15 11.08 10.99 -4.08
CA ILE A 15 11.74 9.74 -3.74
C ILE A 15 13.14 10.00 -3.21
N GLY A 16 13.42 9.49 -2.00
CA GLY A 16 14.74 9.48 -1.38
C GLY A 16 15.68 8.40 -1.95
N ILE A 17 15.28 7.78 -3.05
CA ILE A 17 15.98 6.68 -3.72
C ILE A 17 16.27 7.06 -5.19
N LYS A 18 17.07 6.24 -5.88
CA LYS A 18 17.51 6.50 -7.25
C LYS A 18 16.37 6.45 -8.25
N LYS A 19 15.55 5.40 -8.22
CA LYS A 19 14.41 5.22 -9.13
C LYS A 19 13.23 4.52 -8.46
N TYR A 20 12.04 4.86 -8.92
CA TYR A 20 10.82 4.13 -8.62
C TYR A 20 10.25 3.56 -9.92
N HIS A 21 9.79 2.33 -9.85
CA HIS A 21 9.15 1.60 -10.93
C HIS A 21 7.86 0.98 -10.42
N ASP A 22 6.74 1.35 -11.04
CA ASP A 22 5.52 0.57 -10.99
C ASP A 22 5.56 -0.38 -12.19
N ASP A 23 5.93 -1.64 -11.95
CA ASP A 23 5.98 -2.66 -13.00
C ASP A 23 4.57 -3.21 -13.33
N GLY A 24 3.56 -2.81 -12.55
CA GLY A 24 2.16 -3.16 -12.74
C GLY A 24 1.88 -4.66 -12.57
N PHE A 25 1.01 -5.17 -13.44
CA PHE A 25 0.59 -6.57 -13.40
C PHE A 25 1.65 -7.50 -13.97
N VAL A 26 2.02 -8.52 -13.21
CA VAL A 26 2.98 -9.57 -13.62
C VAL A 26 2.33 -10.95 -13.60
N GLU A 27 2.82 -11.85 -14.43
CA GLU A 27 2.31 -13.23 -14.51
C GLU A 27 2.70 -14.07 -13.28
N SER A 28 3.86 -13.78 -12.69
CA SER A 28 4.39 -14.50 -11.54
C SER A 28 5.25 -13.59 -10.69
N LEU A 29 4.90 -13.46 -9.41
CA LEU A 29 5.70 -12.70 -8.44
C LEU A 29 7.14 -13.27 -8.36
N LYS A 30 7.26 -14.60 -8.25
CA LYS A 30 8.56 -15.29 -8.20
C LYS A 30 9.35 -15.09 -9.49
N GLY A 31 8.70 -15.26 -10.65
CA GLY A 31 9.35 -15.06 -11.95
C GLY A 31 9.88 -13.64 -12.12
N HIS A 32 9.10 -12.64 -11.67
CA HIS A 32 9.50 -11.24 -11.73
C HIS A 32 10.64 -10.90 -10.76
N ILE A 33 10.63 -11.44 -9.53
CA ILE A 33 11.76 -11.31 -8.60
C ILE A 33 13.05 -11.87 -9.22
N ILE A 34 13.01 -13.05 -9.83
CA ILE A 34 14.17 -13.64 -10.51
C ILE A 34 14.66 -12.73 -11.65
N LYS A 35 13.75 -12.11 -12.40
CA LYS A 35 14.08 -11.14 -13.44
C LYS A 35 14.78 -9.90 -12.86
N LEU A 36 14.26 -9.34 -11.76
CA LEU A 36 14.87 -8.19 -11.08
C LEU A 36 16.26 -8.53 -10.51
N ASN A 37 16.42 -9.71 -9.90
CA ASN A 37 17.72 -10.22 -9.43
C ASN A 37 18.78 -10.19 -10.54
N ARG A 38 18.41 -10.72 -11.71
CA ARG A 38 19.30 -10.75 -12.88
C ARG A 38 19.59 -9.36 -13.43
N LEU A 39 18.57 -8.49 -13.48
CA LEU A 39 18.71 -7.12 -13.99
C LEU A 39 19.71 -6.30 -13.18
N TYR A 40 19.70 -6.48 -11.87
CA TYR A 40 20.50 -5.69 -10.94
C TYR A 40 21.77 -6.38 -10.46
N ASP A 41 22.04 -7.62 -10.90
CA ASP A 41 23.14 -8.45 -10.39
C ASP A 41 23.14 -8.52 -8.86
N CYS A 42 21.97 -8.83 -8.30
CA CYS A 42 21.81 -9.10 -6.88
C CYS A 42 20.87 -10.25 -6.60
N GLU A 43 21.08 -10.78 -5.42
CA GLU A 43 20.12 -11.57 -4.71
C GLU A 43 19.13 -10.61 -3.99
N CYS A 44 17.97 -10.31 -4.59
CA CYS A 44 16.86 -9.67 -3.86
C CYS A 44 16.24 -10.72 -2.91
N TYR A 45 16.94 -11.03 -1.82
CA TYR A 45 16.49 -11.97 -0.79
C TYR A 45 15.88 -11.24 0.40
N ASN A 46 16.05 -9.92 0.51
CA ASN A 46 15.49 -9.16 1.62
C ASN A 46 14.05 -8.74 1.33
N TYR A 47 13.15 -9.13 2.24
CA TYR A 47 11.71 -8.80 2.34
C TYR A 47 10.72 -9.72 1.62
N ILE A 48 11.04 -11.01 1.51
CA ILE A 48 10.03 -12.07 1.49
C ILE A 48 9.37 -12.12 2.89
N ARG A 49 8.49 -11.16 3.21
CA ARG A 49 7.35 -11.45 4.09
C ARG A 49 6.35 -12.18 3.22
N VAL A 50 6.54 -13.49 3.10
CA VAL A 50 5.57 -14.37 2.45
C VAL A 50 4.73 -14.95 3.57
N ASN A 51 3.55 -14.38 3.74
CA ASN A 51 2.39 -15.24 3.64
C ASN A 51 2.14 -15.45 2.15
N GLU A 52 1.99 -16.71 1.73
CA GLU A 52 1.73 -17.15 0.34
C GLU A 52 0.40 -16.64 -0.24
N LEU A 53 -0.27 -15.74 0.48
CA LEU A 53 -1.56 -15.13 0.17
C LEU A 53 -1.45 -13.69 -0.36
N SER A 54 -0.25 -13.09 -0.33
CA SER A 54 -0.04 -11.70 -0.77
C SER A 54 0.02 -11.61 -2.29
N MET A 55 -1.03 -11.06 -2.89
CA MET A 55 -1.21 -10.89 -4.34
C MET A 55 -0.33 -9.77 -4.95
N GLY A 56 0.43 -9.06 -4.11
CA GLY A 56 1.37 -8.01 -4.50
C GLY A 56 2.72 -8.13 -3.80
N LYS A 57 3.73 -7.42 -4.34
CA LYS A 57 5.05 -7.24 -3.75
C LYS A 57 5.65 -5.88 -4.06
N CYS A 58 6.37 -5.37 -3.06
CA CYS A 58 7.27 -4.24 -3.15
C CYS A 58 8.71 -4.72 -2.89
N ALA A 59 9.65 -4.29 -3.73
CA ALA A 59 11.07 -4.66 -3.65
C ALA A 59 11.96 -3.42 -3.71
N SER A 60 12.84 -3.26 -2.72
CA SER A 60 13.88 -2.22 -2.70
C SER A 60 15.26 -2.82 -2.99
N ILE A 61 15.86 -2.42 -4.11
CA ILE A 61 17.04 -3.04 -4.74
C ILE A 61 18.04 -1.96 -5.15
N TYR A 62 19.21 -1.89 -4.50
CA TYR A 62 20.27 -0.91 -4.80
C TYR A 62 19.78 0.53 -5.02
N LEU A 63 18.95 1.04 -4.10
CA LEU A 63 18.29 2.35 -4.20
C LEU A 63 17.25 2.45 -5.34
N ASN A 64 16.72 1.35 -5.87
CA ASN A 64 15.57 1.35 -6.76
C ASN A 64 14.41 0.66 -6.06
N CYS A 65 13.19 1.17 -6.18
CA CYS A 65 12.00 0.53 -5.64
C CYS A 65 11.13 0.06 -6.81
N HIS A 66 10.71 -1.20 -6.76
CA HIS A 66 9.79 -1.81 -7.70
C HIS A 66 8.54 -2.26 -6.96
N ILE A 67 7.37 -1.87 -7.45
CA ILE A 67 6.11 -2.50 -7.03
C ILE A 67 5.55 -3.32 -8.19
N PHE A 68 4.96 -4.46 -7.88
CA PHE A 68 4.36 -5.38 -8.86
C PHE A 68 3.34 -6.28 -8.19
N TYR A 69 2.35 -6.74 -8.95
CA TYR A 69 1.23 -7.49 -8.39
C TYR A 69 0.59 -8.43 -9.42
N ILE A 70 -0.12 -9.45 -8.94
CA ILE A 70 -0.90 -10.36 -9.79
C ILE A 70 -2.23 -9.70 -10.13
N LYS A 71 -2.62 -9.78 -11.41
CA LYS A 71 -3.92 -9.30 -11.84
C LYS A 71 -5.04 -10.17 -11.24
N GLN A 72 -5.95 -9.52 -10.54
CA GLN A 72 -7.15 -10.12 -9.97
C GLN A 72 -8.30 -10.06 -10.99
N SER A 73 -9.30 -10.93 -10.79
CA SER A 73 -10.44 -11.03 -11.69
C SER A 73 -11.40 -9.85 -11.54
N ILE A 74 -11.43 -9.22 -10.36
CA ILE A 74 -12.31 -8.10 -10.04
C ILE A 74 -11.50 -6.81 -9.90
N GLU A 75 -12.01 -5.72 -10.45
CA GLU A 75 -11.30 -4.44 -10.47
C GLU A 75 -11.07 -3.85 -9.06
N THR A 76 -12.00 -4.05 -8.14
CA THR A 76 -11.85 -3.59 -6.74
C THR A 76 -10.75 -4.33 -5.99
N GLU A 77 -10.48 -5.59 -6.34
CA GLU A 77 -9.33 -6.34 -5.82
C GLU A 77 -8.02 -5.76 -6.38
N ASN A 78 -7.99 -5.40 -7.67
CA ASN A 78 -6.81 -4.75 -8.26
C ASN A 78 -6.51 -3.39 -7.59
N ILE A 79 -7.54 -2.60 -7.28
CA ILE A 79 -7.38 -1.34 -6.52
C ILE A 79 -6.78 -1.61 -5.15
N LEU A 80 -7.30 -2.61 -4.42
CA LEU A 80 -6.84 -2.96 -3.09
C LEU A 80 -5.35 -3.33 -3.09
N VAL A 81 -4.95 -4.23 -3.98
CA VAL A 81 -3.58 -4.75 -4.04
C VAL A 81 -2.62 -3.66 -4.49
N ARG A 82 -2.96 -2.89 -5.54
CA ARG A 82 -2.10 -1.79 -5.99
C ARG A 82 -1.90 -0.75 -4.90
N ALA A 83 -2.95 -0.39 -4.17
CA ALA A 83 -2.88 0.61 -3.10
C ALA A 83 -2.03 0.15 -1.93
N HIS A 84 -2.06 -1.15 -1.63
CA HIS A 84 -1.21 -1.76 -0.63
C HIS A 84 0.27 -1.58 -1.00
N GLU A 85 0.66 -1.94 -2.22
CA GLU A 85 2.05 -1.85 -2.66
C GLU A 85 2.53 -0.40 -2.85
N GLU A 86 1.68 0.50 -3.38
CA GLU A 86 2.00 1.92 -3.45
C GLU A 86 2.24 2.53 -2.06
N THR A 87 1.54 2.03 -1.03
CA THR A 87 1.74 2.48 0.35
C THR A 87 3.04 1.96 0.93
N HIS A 88 3.45 0.72 0.64
CA HIS A 88 4.79 0.25 0.97
C HIS A 88 5.88 1.07 0.29
N ALA A 89 5.71 1.41 -0.98
CA ALA A 89 6.64 2.29 -1.67
C ALA A 89 6.73 3.66 -0.98
N LEU A 90 5.59 4.24 -0.59
CA LEU A 90 5.53 5.51 0.13
C LEU A 90 6.25 5.45 1.50
N ASP A 91 6.11 4.33 2.21
CA ASP A 91 6.82 4.05 3.46
C ASP A 91 8.34 4.01 3.24
N ILE A 92 8.80 3.27 2.21
CA ILE A 92 10.21 3.22 1.81
C ILE A 92 10.77 4.62 1.48
N PHE A 93 9.95 5.51 0.91
CA PHE A 93 10.36 6.88 0.60
C PHE A 93 10.39 7.80 1.83
N ASN A 94 9.93 7.33 3.00
CA ASN A 94 9.66 8.13 4.20
C ASN A 94 8.66 9.26 3.92
N GLN A 95 7.60 8.97 3.15
CA GLN A 95 6.62 9.95 2.70
C GLN A 95 5.18 9.64 3.17
N LEU A 96 5.00 8.82 4.21
CA LEU A 96 3.66 8.48 4.74
C LEU A 96 2.86 9.69 5.20
N ASP A 97 3.52 10.80 5.56
CA ASP A 97 2.86 12.07 5.90
C ASP A 97 2.00 12.58 4.71
N ALA A 98 2.39 12.33 3.46
CA ALA A 98 1.60 12.69 2.29
C ALA A 98 0.27 11.92 2.20
N LEU A 99 0.25 10.64 2.62
CA LEU A 99 -1.00 9.87 2.72
C LEU A 99 -1.85 10.35 3.89
N ALA A 100 -1.22 10.72 5.02
CA ALA A 100 -1.94 11.28 6.17
C ALA A 100 -2.62 12.62 5.82
N GLU A 101 -1.96 13.47 5.03
CA GLU A 101 -2.54 14.71 4.50
C GLU A 101 -3.77 14.42 3.62
N ARG A 102 -3.67 13.48 2.68
CA ARG A 102 -4.80 13.07 1.83
C ARG A 102 -5.98 12.53 2.63
N LEU A 103 -5.71 11.66 3.61
CA LEU A 103 -6.72 11.14 4.52
C LEU A 103 -7.45 12.26 5.27
N LEU A 104 -6.71 13.28 5.70
CA LEU A 104 -7.27 14.43 6.40
C LEU A 104 -8.09 15.34 5.46
N GLU A 105 -7.56 15.67 4.29
CA GLU A 105 -8.17 16.60 3.35
C GLU A 105 -9.43 16.01 2.69
N GLU A 106 -9.34 14.77 2.22
CA GLU A 106 -10.38 14.16 1.39
C GLU A 106 -11.41 13.37 2.20
N GLN A 107 -10.97 12.74 3.29
CA GLN A 107 -11.83 11.88 4.11
C GLN A 107 -12.04 12.39 5.54
N ARG A 108 -11.37 13.48 5.93
CA ARG A 108 -11.40 14.02 7.30
C ARG A 108 -10.98 13.01 8.37
N ILE A 109 -10.02 12.16 8.02
CA ILE A 109 -9.44 11.15 8.88
C ILE A 109 -8.04 11.62 9.29
N LYS A 110 -7.82 11.82 10.59
CA LYS A 110 -6.49 12.17 11.12
C LYS A 110 -5.81 10.91 11.64
N ILE A 111 -4.71 10.51 11.00
CA ILE A 111 -3.89 9.36 11.39
C ILE A 111 -2.45 9.84 11.58
N ASN A 112 -1.78 9.32 12.61
CA ASN A 112 -0.34 9.48 12.81
C ASN A 112 0.33 8.12 12.54
N PHE A 113 0.92 7.96 11.35
CA PHE A 113 1.56 6.69 10.98
C PHE A 113 2.77 6.34 11.85
N LYS A 114 3.37 7.32 12.56
CA LYS A 114 4.49 7.09 13.48
C LYS A 114 4.09 6.32 14.74
N GLU A 115 2.79 6.17 15.01
CA GLU A 115 2.25 5.41 16.14
C GLU A 115 1.84 3.97 15.75
N ILE A 116 2.09 3.57 14.50
CA ILE A 116 1.73 2.25 13.97
C ILE A 116 3.02 1.52 13.61
N ASP A 117 3.36 0.47 14.34
CA ASP A 117 4.63 -0.25 14.17
C ASP A 117 4.55 -1.38 13.11
N GLU A 118 3.36 -1.62 12.54
CA GLU A 118 3.09 -2.73 11.63
C GLU A 118 2.95 -2.23 10.17
N SER A 119 3.98 -2.43 9.35
CA SER A 119 3.99 -1.97 7.94
C SER A 119 2.81 -2.51 7.11
N GLU A 120 2.36 -3.76 7.35
CA GLU A 120 1.19 -4.34 6.68
C GLU A 120 -0.14 -3.64 7.09
N VAL A 121 -0.21 -3.16 8.33
CA VAL A 121 -1.36 -2.38 8.82
C VAL A 121 -1.37 -1.02 8.13
N ILE A 122 -0.21 -0.37 8.00
CA ILE A 122 -0.04 0.89 7.27
C ILE A 122 -0.46 0.71 5.80
N ALA A 123 0.04 -0.33 5.13
CA ALA A 123 -0.32 -0.63 3.74
C ALA A 123 -1.82 -0.89 3.57
N SER A 124 -2.42 -1.65 4.49
CA SER A 124 -3.87 -1.88 4.52
C SER A 124 -4.67 -0.58 4.73
N ILE A 125 -4.18 0.40 5.50
CA ILE A 125 -4.81 1.72 5.62
C ILE A 125 -4.83 2.45 4.27
N GLY A 126 -3.74 2.36 3.50
CA GLY A 126 -3.70 2.90 2.13
C GLY A 126 -4.70 2.24 1.19
N SER A 127 -4.88 0.92 1.28
CA SER A 127 -5.94 0.22 0.54
C SER A 127 -7.34 0.70 0.92
N LEU A 128 -7.62 0.84 2.23
CA LEU A 128 -8.91 1.35 2.71
C LEU A 128 -9.17 2.77 2.21
N TYR A 129 -8.15 3.64 2.26
CA TYR A 129 -8.21 4.97 1.69
C TYR A 129 -8.59 4.94 0.20
N ALA A 130 -7.87 4.17 -0.61
CA ALA A 130 -8.04 4.14 -2.06
C ALA A 130 -9.42 3.60 -2.49
N LEU A 131 -9.94 2.60 -1.77
CA LEU A 131 -11.29 2.05 -1.98
C LEU A 131 -12.36 3.08 -1.62
N HIS A 132 -12.23 3.75 -0.49
CA HIS A 132 -13.17 4.80 -0.07
C HIS A 132 -13.15 6.01 -1.02
N ALA A 133 -11.98 6.47 -1.45
CA ALA A 133 -11.83 7.59 -2.38
C ALA A 133 -12.52 7.32 -3.73
N ARG A 134 -12.65 6.04 -4.12
CA ARG A 134 -13.33 5.60 -5.34
C ARG A 134 -14.81 5.28 -5.14
N GLY A 135 -15.36 5.50 -3.95
CA GLY A 135 -16.78 5.28 -3.67
C GLY A 135 -17.19 3.81 -3.61
N ILE A 136 -16.24 2.89 -3.35
CA ILE A 136 -16.56 1.47 -3.21
C ILE A 136 -17.47 1.27 -1.99
N PRO A 137 -18.58 0.50 -2.11
CA PRO A 137 -19.51 0.29 -1.00
C PRO A 137 -18.83 -0.34 0.21
N GLN A 138 -19.20 0.12 1.42
CA GLN A 138 -18.65 -0.42 2.67
C GLN A 138 -18.76 -1.95 2.75
N SER A 139 -19.89 -2.53 2.36
CA SER A 139 -20.10 -3.98 2.38
C SER A 139 -19.09 -4.74 1.50
N GLU A 140 -18.66 -4.14 0.40
CA GLU A 140 -17.66 -4.71 -0.50
C GLU A 140 -16.25 -4.57 0.09
N ILE A 141 -15.91 -3.40 0.65
CA ILE A 141 -14.64 -3.20 1.39
C ILE A 141 -14.51 -4.24 2.51
N GLU A 142 -15.60 -4.51 3.24
CA GLU A 142 -15.63 -5.49 4.31
C GLU A 142 -15.43 -6.93 3.83
N LEU A 143 -15.96 -7.26 2.66
CA LEU A 143 -15.75 -8.56 2.03
C LEU A 143 -14.28 -8.71 1.61
N LEU A 144 -13.72 -7.69 0.96
CA LEU A 144 -12.33 -7.66 0.52
C LEU A 144 -11.35 -7.80 1.69
N CYS A 145 -11.58 -7.10 2.80
CA CYS A 145 -10.76 -7.22 4.00
C CYS A 145 -10.80 -8.65 4.60
N LYS A 146 -11.91 -9.38 4.43
CA LYS A 146 -12.02 -10.78 4.89
C LYS A 146 -11.32 -11.76 3.94
N MET A 147 -11.37 -11.48 2.64
CA MET A 147 -10.82 -12.36 1.61
C MET A 147 -9.32 -12.22 1.45
N TYR A 148 -8.82 -10.98 1.49
CA TYR A 148 -7.45 -10.61 1.11
C TYR A 148 -6.70 -9.90 2.22
N GLY A 149 -7.32 -9.72 3.39
CA GLY A 149 -6.59 -9.16 4.50
C GLY A 149 -5.45 -10.09 4.92
N ASP A 150 -4.27 -9.55 5.18
CA ASP A 150 -3.13 -10.27 5.75
C ASP A 150 -3.38 -10.66 7.22
N GLY A 151 -4.44 -11.43 7.47
CA GLY A 151 -4.90 -11.85 8.79
C GLY A 151 -5.32 -10.67 9.69
N ASP A 152 -4.73 -10.63 10.89
CA ASP A 152 -5.03 -9.61 11.90
C ASP A 152 -4.69 -8.19 11.43
N SER A 153 -3.71 -8.01 10.54
CA SER A 153 -3.24 -6.70 10.07
C SER A 153 -4.37 -5.89 9.44
N SER A 154 -5.13 -6.47 8.50
CA SER A 154 -6.20 -5.75 7.83
C SER A 154 -7.41 -5.52 8.73
N THR A 155 -7.66 -6.42 9.69
CA THR A 155 -8.68 -6.21 10.72
C THR A 155 -8.29 -5.06 11.66
N THR A 156 -7.02 -5.00 12.07
CA THR A 156 -6.45 -3.92 12.88
C THR A 156 -6.46 -2.61 12.11
N ALA A 157 -6.06 -2.60 10.85
CA ALA A 157 -6.12 -1.44 9.96
C ALA A 157 -7.54 -0.90 9.87
N LYS A 158 -8.54 -1.77 9.64
CA LYS A 158 -9.95 -1.36 9.63
C LYS A 158 -10.37 -0.74 10.97
N LYS A 159 -10.01 -1.34 12.11
CA LYS A 159 -10.32 -0.78 13.43
C LYS A 159 -9.71 0.61 13.62
N ILE A 160 -8.42 0.77 13.29
CA ILE A 160 -7.71 2.06 13.36
C ILE A 160 -8.39 3.09 12.45
N TYR A 161 -8.70 2.69 11.22
CA TYR A 161 -9.35 3.55 10.22
C TYR A 161 -10.70 4.06 10.71
N GLU A 162 -11.56 3.18 11.23
CA GLU A 162 -12.88 3.53 11.75
C GLU A 162 -12.79 4.36 13.04
N GLN A 163 -11.90 4.01 13.97
CA GLN A 163 -11.66 4.83 15.17
C GLN A 163 -11.19 6.24 14.82
N SER A 164 -10.38 6.38 13.78
CA SER A 164 -9.90 7.67 13.28
C SER A 164 -11.01 8.52 12.66
N LYS A 165 -12.10 7.91 12.17
CA LYS A 165 -13.34 8.62 11.79
C LYS A 165 -14.10 9.13 13.03
N LEU A 166 -14.07 8.37 14.13
CA LEU A 166 -14.81 8.64 15.37
C LEU A 166 -14.13 9.63 16.33
N SER A 167 -12.84 9.91 16.16
CA SER A 167 -12.05 10.81 17.04
C SER A 167 -12.48 12.28 17.01
N ARG A 168 -13.63 12.59 16.38
CA ARG A 168 -14.41 13.81 16.56
C ARG A 168 -14.95 13.93 17.98
N LYS A 169 -14.09 14.18 18.97
CA LYS A 169 -14.55 14.92 20.15
C LYS A 169 -14.97 16.31 19.69
N ARG A 170 -16.28 16.52 19.61
CA ARG A 170 -16.88 17.85 19.62
C ARG A 170 -16.37 18.56 20.87
N SER A 171 -15.40 19.44 20.70
CA SER A 171 -15.20 20.54 21.64
C SER A 171 -16.40 21.46 21.46
N PHE A 172 -17.30 21.44 22.44
CA PHE A 172 -18.38 22.40 22.60
C PHE A 172 -17.82 23.80 22.84
#